data_AF-A0A5S4EY50-F1
#
_entry.id   AF-A0A5S4EY50-F1
#
_cell.length_a   1.000
_cell.length_b   1.000
_cell.length_c   1.000
_cell.angle_alpha   90.00
_cell.angle_beta   90.00
_cell.angle_gamma   90.00
#
_symmetry.space_group_name_H-M   'P 1'
#
loop_
_entity.id
_entity.type
_entity.pdbx_description
1 polymer ?
#
loop_
_entity_poly.entity_id
_entity_poly.type
_entity_poly.pdbx_seq_one_letter_code
_entity_poly.pdbx_strand_id
1 'polypeptide(L)'
;MLKRFTRGDTFGGQAVIAAGSSQVEPGVTPAQDVTLRWGTFTEAADQAGVSRRYGGIHFRSGDLQGRALGRAVGGAAWDRAASYWAGRG
;
A
#
# COMPACT_ATOMS: atom_id res chain seq x y z
N MET A 1 5.28 9.00 4.87
CA MET A 1 4.98 8.90 6.31
C MET A 1 5.66 7.71 6.99
N LEU A 2 5.26 6.45 6.78
CA LEU A 2 5.78 5.29 7.54
C LEU A 2 7.31 5.18 7.52
N LYS A 3 7.94 5.35 6.35
CA LYS A 3 9.42 5.36 6.24
C LYS A 3 10.11 6.41 7.11
N ARG A 4 9.47 7.58 7.31
CA ARG A 4 10.00 8.64 8.17
C ARG A 4 9.79 8.31 9.64
N PHE A 5 8.65 7.69 9.97
CA PHE A 5 8.33 7.25 11.33
C PHE A 5 9.28 6.15 11.82
N THR A 6 9.49 5.11 11.01
CA THR A 6 10.35 3.97 11.35
C THR A 6 11.82 4.21 11.04
N ARG A 7 12.16 5.36 10.42
CA ARG A 7 13.51 5.68 9.90
C ARG A 7 14.06 4.62 8.95
N GLY A 8 13.19 3.90 8.23
CA GLY A 8 13.57 2.81 7.34
C GLY A 8 12.41 2.33 6.48
N ASP A 9 12.70 1.49 5.49
CA ASP A 9 11.69 0.98 4.56
C ASP A 9 11.16 -0.41 4.93
N THR A 10 11.73 -1.05 5.94
CA THR A 10 11.35 -2.40 6.36
C THR A 10 9.90 -2.44 6.82
N PHE A 11 9.16 -3.41 6.29
CA PHE A 11 7.78 -3.70 6.68
C PHE A 11 7.62 -5.15 7.18
N GLY A 12 8.05 -6.14 6.38
CA GLY A 12 7.96 -7.56 6.73
C GLY A 12 6.52 -8.09 6.84
N GLY A 13 5.55 -7.43 6.19
CA GLY A 13 4.14 -7.79 6.28
C GLY A 13 3.77 -8.95 5.36
N GLN A 14 2.72 -9.67 5.75
CA GLN A 14 2.12 -10.73 4.95
C GLN A 14 0.59 -10.76 5.11
N ALA A 15 -0.10 -11.30 4.12
CA ALA A 15 -1.52 -11.61 4.18
C ALA A 15 -1.77 -12.98 3.57
N VAL A 16 -2.57 -13.81 4.26
CA VAL A 16 -3.06 -15.09 3.71
C VAL A 16 -4.46 -14.83 3.16
N ILE A 17 -4.62 -15.11 1.87
CA ILE A 17 -5.90 -15.07 1.17
C ILE A 17 -6.37 -16.52 1.08
N ALA A 18 -7.40 -16.85 1.85
CA ALA A 18 -7.90 -18.21 1.98
C ALA A 18 -8.52 -18.71 0.67
N ALA A 19 -8.44 -20.02 0.43
CA ALA A 19 -9.09 -20.67 -0.71
C ALA A 19 -10.59 -20.32 -0.78
N GLY A 20 -11.07 -19.99 -1.97
CA GLY A 20 -12.47 -19.64 -2.25
C GLY A 20 -12.98 -18.36 -1.59
N SER A 21 -12.13 -17.54 -0.97
CA SER A 21 -12.56 -16.35 -0.21
C SER A 21 -12.90 -15.12 -1.06
N SER A 22 -12.73 -15.17 -2.38
CA SER A 22 -13.02 -14.07 -3.29
C SER A 22 -14.49 -13.67 -3.20
N GLN A 23 -14.77 -12.36 -3.14
CA GLN A 23 -16.14 -11.84 -3.22
C GLN A 23 -16.65 -11.76 -4.67
N VAL A 24 -15.74 -11.77 -5.65
CA VAL A 24 -16.06 -11.73 -7.08
C VAL A 24 -16.37 -13.13 -7.60
N GLU A 25 -15.62 -14.13 -7.13
CA GLU A 25 -15.78 -15.55 -7.49
C GLU A 25 -15.81 -16.42 -6.22
N PRO A 26 -16.91 -16.37 -5.43
CA PRO A 26 -16.99 -17.06 -4.15
C PRO A 26 -16.90 -18.58 -4.29
N GLY A 27 -16.14 -19.21 -3.40
CA GLY A 27 -15.95 -20.68 -3.39
C GLY A 27 -15.02 -21.22 -4.48
N VAL A 28 -14.55 -20.37 -5.40
CA VAL A 28 -13.71 -20.77 -6.54
C VAL A 28 -12.31 -20.15 -6.45
N THR A 29 -12.24 -18.86 -6.15
CA THR A 29 -10.98 -18.10 -6.20
C THR A 29 -10.55 -17.63 -4.81
N PRO A 30 -9.26 -17.76 -4.44
CA PRO A 30 -8.23 -18.58 -5.10
C PRO A 30 -8.49 -20.09 -4.91
N ALA A 31 -7.96 -20.94 -5.80
CA ALA A 31 -8.17 -22.40 -5.72
C ALA A 31 -7.51 -23.06 -4.48
N GLN A 32 -6.55 -22.38 -3.88
CA GLN A 32 -5.85 -22.76 -2.66
C GLN A 32 -5.43 -21.48 -1.93
N ASP A 33 -5.03 -21.60 -0.67
CA ASP A 33 -4.51 -20.46 0.08
C ASP A 33 -3.33 -19.80 -0.66
N VAL A 34 -3.42 -18.48 -0.83
CA VAL A 34 -2.36 -17.67 -1.43
C VAL A 34 -1.78 -16.77 -0.35
N THR A 35 -0.46 -16.79 -0.18
CA THR A 35 0.21 -15.87 0.74
C THR A 35 0.89 -14.74 -0.03
N LEU A 36 0.48 -13.50 0.26
CA LEU A 36 1.15 -12.29 -0.20
C LEU A 36 2.16 -11.83 0.84
N ARG A 37 3.32 -11.34 0.37
CA ARG A 37 4.44 -10.92 1.22
C ARG A 37 5.08 -9.64 0.70
N TRP A 38 5.46 -8.77 1.62
CA TRP A 38 6.15 -7.52 1.32
C TRP A 38 7.27 -7.30 2.35
N GLY A 39 8.51 -7.28 1.87
CA GLY A 39 9.67 -6.95 2.69
C GLY A 39 9.69 -5.48 3.08
N THR A 40 9.19 -4.59 2.20
CA THR A 40 9.23 -3.14 2.40
C THR A 40 7.87 -2.44 2.30
N PHE A 41 7.76 -1.25 2.89
CA PHE A 41 6.59 -0.38 2.68
C PHE A 41 6.47 0.05 1.22
N THR A 42 7.61 0.24 0.54
CA THR A 42 7.64 0.53 -0.90
C THR A 42 7.02 -0.59 -1.71
N GLU A 43 7.40 -1.86 -1.48
CA GLU A 43 6.82 -3.02 -2.17
C GLU A 43 5.31 -3.15 -1.94
N ALA A 44 4.86 -2.93 -0.70
CA ALA A 44 3.43 -2.96 -0.37
C ALA A 44 2.65 -1.87 -1.12
N ALA A 45 3.16 -0.64 -1.15
CA ALA A 45 2.56 0.45 -1.92
C ALA A 45 2.61 0.18 -3.44
N ASP A 46 3.70 -0.41 -3.93
CA ASP A 46 3.90 -0.89 -5.30
C ASP A 46 2.86 -1.91 -5.72
N GLN A 47 2.63 -2.96 -4.95
CA GLN A 47 1.58 -3.90 -5.29
C GLN A 47 0.17 -3.28 -5.18
N ALA A 48 -0.08 -2.38 -4.22
CA ALA A 48 -1.37 -1.72 -4.06
C ALA A 48 -1.78 -0.93 -5.32
N GLY A 49 -0.90 -0.13 -5.92
CA GLY A 49 -1.24 0.60 -7.16
C GLY A 49 -1.35 -0.32 -8.39
N VAL A 50 -0.52 -1.38 -8.47
CA VAL A 50 -0.64 -2.39 -9.53
C VAL A 50 -1.99 -3.11 -9.46
N SER A 51 -2.51 -3.38 -8.25
CA SER A 51 -3.80 -4.06 -8.06
C SER A 51 -4.96 -3.35 -8.77
N ARG A 52 -4.92 -2.02 -8.87
CA ARG A 52 -5.95 -1.21 -9.54
C ARG A 52 -5.93 -1.41 -11.06
N ARG A 53 -4.76 -1.75 -11.62
CA ARG A 53 -4.62 -2.14 -13.03
C ARG A 53 -5.13 -3.54 -13.26
N TYR A 54 -4.81 -4.49 -12.38
CA TYR A 54 -5.35 -5.86 -12.46
C TYR A 54 -6.88 -5.89 -12.32
N GLY A 55 -7.45 -5.04 -11.47
CA GLY A 55 -8.89 -4.86 -11.36
C GLY A 55 -9.53 -4.11 -12.55
N GLY A 56 -8.76 -3.67 -13.55
CA GLY A 56 -9.30 -3.01 -14.75
C GLY A 56 -9.82 -1.59 -14.56
N ILE A 57 -9.49 -0.93 -13.44
CA ILE A 57 -10.09 0.36 -13.05
C ILE A 57 -9.13 1.54 -13.07
N HIS A 58 -7.84 1.35 -13.40
CA HIS A 58 -6.85 2.43 -13.54
C HIS A 58 -5.91 2.17 -14.73
N PHE A 59 -5.53 3.25 -15.44
CA PHE A 59 -4.41 3.23 -16.39
C PHE A 59 -3.06 3.33 -15.67
N ARG A 60 -1.98 2.92 -16.35
CA ARG A 60 -0.59 3.02 -15.82
C ARG A 60 -0.21 4.44 -15.42
N SER A 61 -0.62 5.44 -16.19
CA SER A 61 -0.37 6.85 -15.87
C SER A 61 -1.02 7.25 -14.53
N GLY A 62 -2.29 6.87 -14.32
CA GLY A 62 -3.00 7.12 -13.08
C GLY A 62 -2.36 6.45 -11.86
N ASP A 63 -1.91 5.20 -12.00
CA ASP A 63 -1.13 4.48 -10.98
C ASP A 63 0.15 5.25 -10.60
N LEU A 64 1.00 5.58 -11.58
CA LEU A 64 2.29 6.26 -11.32
C LEU A 64 2.12 7.67 -10.74
N GLN A 65 1.16 8.44 -11.24
CA GLN A 65 0.88 9.79 -10.73
C GLN A 65 0.27 9.73 -9.33
N GLY A 66 -0.65 8.79 -9.07
CA GLY A 66 -1.25 8.58 -7.75
C GLY A 66 -0.19 8.26 -6.69
N ARG A 67 0.81 7.43 -7.01
CA ARG A 67 1.95 7.17 -6.12
C ARG A 67 2.77 8.40 -5.82
N ALA A 68 3.06 9.21 -6.83
CA ALA A 68 3.82 10.44 -6.67
C ALA A 68 3.08 11.43 -5.76
N LEU A 69 1.78 11.62 -6.00
CA LEU A 69 0.93 12.45 -5.16
C LEU A 69 0.86 11.93 -3.72
N GLY A 70 0.66 10.62 -3.54
CA GLY A 70 0.64 10.00 -2.22
C GLY A 70 1.92 10.20 -1.42
N ARG A 71 3.09 10.17 -2.08
CA ARG A 71 4.38 10.51 -1.44
C ARG A 71 4.44 11.98 -1.01
N ALA A 72 3.97 12.89 -1.85
CA ALA A 72 3.96 14.32 -1.53
C ALA A 72 3.03 14.62 -0.34
N VAL A 73 1.77 14.14 -0.39
CA VAL A 73 0.80 14.31 0.70
C VAL A 73 1.29 13.65 1.99
N GLY A 74 1.83 12.43 1.90
CA GLY A 74 2.41 11.72 3.04
C GLY A 74 3.68 12.36 3.61
N GLY A 75 4.33 13.26 2.87
CA GLY A 75 5.40 14.14 3.35
C GLY A 75 4.81 15.34 4.10
N ALA A 76 3.89 16.06 3.46
CA ALA A 76 3.23 17.23 4.07
C ALA A 76 2.51 16.88 5.39
N ALA A 77 1.80 15.75 5.44
CA ALA A 77 1.13 15.27 6.65
C ALA A 77 2.13 14.95 7.77
N TRP A 78 3.29 14.38 7.43
CA TRP A 78 4.36 14.13 8.39
C TRP A 78 4.92 15.45 8.95
N ASP A 79 5.18 16.41 8.07
CA ASP A 79 5.77 17.70 8.47
C ASP A 79 4.79 18.47 9.38
N ARG A 80 3.49 18.40 9.11
CA ARG A 80 2.45 18.96 9.99
C ARG A 80 2.38 18.23 11.34
N ALA A 81 2.43 16.90 11.35
CA ALA A 81 2.48 16.14 12.61
C ALA A 81 3.72 16.52 13.44
N ALA A 82 4.88 16.64 12.79
CA ALA A 82 6.12 17.03 13.44
C ALA A 82 6.09 18.46 14.00
N SER A 83 5.34 19.39 13.40
CA SER A 83 5.15 20.74 13.97
C SER A 83 4.41 20.69 15.30
N TYR A 84 3.38 19.84 15.41
CA TYR A 84 2.65 19.66 16.68
C TYR A 84 3.55 19.05 17.76
N TRP A 85 4.33 18.02 17.44
CA TRP A 85 5.24 17.39 18.41
C TRP A 85 6.30 18.36 18.94
N ALA A 86 6.68 19.36 18.14
CA ALA A 86 7.66 20.36 18.52
C ALA A 86 7.04 21.64 19.10
N GLY A 87 5.74 21.65 19.40
CA GLY A 87 5.04 22.80 20.01
C GLY A 87 4.87 24.00 19.08
N ARG A 88 5.02 23.83 17.77
CA ARG A 88 4.83 24.87 16.73
C ARG A 88 3.46 24.72 16.03
N GLY A 89 2.50 24.16 16.75
CA GLY A 89 1.22 23.66 16.28
C GLY A 89 0.21 24.73 15.92
#